data_AF-A0A9P9KYX9-F1
#
_entry.id   AF-A0A9P9KYX9-F1
#
_cell.length_a   1.000
_cell.length_b   1.000
_cell.length_c   1.000
_cell.angle_alpha   90.00
_cell.angle_beta   90.00
_cell.angle_gamma   90.00
#
_symmetry.space_group_name_H-M   'P 1'
#
loop_
_entity.id
_entity.type
_entity.pdbx_description
1 polymer ?
#
loop_
_entity_poly.entity_id
_entity_poly.type
_entity_poly.pdbx_seq_one_letter_code
_entity_poly.pdbx_strand_id
1 'polypeptide(L)'
;MARKIPLDVLSAGVTDALAETATLREQCKSQQEEIKSLSDHKLVSEIEIDYRVSDENLIAAKQDIETLEAKQESSQQRIKNLKEEALSYRKQIEKLVVVLRNKTRKALVSSIAIKSAYKIVPSLKDQATIQRLQSLSEKATSPRWVEKDVDSVLKEAGVVLINETNNSLRTPALTPSHETTDDGEKRRLKRKRHE
;
A
#
# COMPACT_ATOMS: atom_id res chain seq x y z
N MET A 1 71.48 38.48 75.60
CA MET A 1 70.92 37.53 76.57
C MET A 1 70.08 36.50 75.81
N ALA A 2 70.58 35.26 75.68
CA ALA A 2 69.89 34.20 74.96
C ALA A 2 68.81 33.57 75.86
N ARG A 3 67.54 33.64 75.44
CA ARG A 3 66.43 32.97 76.12
C ARG A 3 66.54 31.47 75.85
N LYS A 4 66.94 30.69 76.87
CA LYS A 4 66.90 29.22 76.84
C LYS A 4 65.45 28.79 77.02
N ILE A 5 64.85 28.27 75.96
CA ILE A 5 63.55 27.60 76.04
C ILE A 5 63.77 26.24 76.72
N PRO A 6 62.95 25.85 77.71
CA PRO A 6 63.08 24.54 78.36
C PRO A 6 62.80 23.41 77.36
N LEU A 7 63.68 22.39 77.35
CA LEU A 7 63.57 21.21 76.49
C LEU A 7 62.22 20.48 76.63
N ASP A 8 61.61 20.52 77.82
CA ASP A 8 60.31 19.88 78.10
C ASP A 8 59.13 20.55 77.38
N VAL A 9 59.22 21.86 77.11
CA VAL A 9 58.20 22.60 76.34
C VAL A 9 58.32 22.31 74.85
N LEU A 10 59.55 22.07 74.37
CA LEU A 10 59.79 21.65 73.00
C LEU A 10 59.36 20.18 72.79
N SER A 11 59.51 19.29 73.77
CA SER A 11 59.06 17.89 73.63
C SER A 11 57.54 17.75 73.64
N ALA A 12 56.82 18.50 74.49
CA ALA A 12 55.36 18.50 74.53
C ALA A 12 54.74 19.04 73.23
N GLY A 13 55.28 20.15 72.69
CA GLY A 13 54.83 20.70 71.42
C GLY A 13 55.09 19.78 70.23
N VAL A 14 56.19 19.00 70.27
CA VAL A 14 56.48 17.98 69.25
C VAL A 14 55.51 16.80 69.36
N THR A 15 55.14 16.36 70.57
CA THR A 15 54.16 15.26 70.74
C THR A 15 52.74 15.67 70.32
N ASP A 16 52.32 16.90 70.60
CA ASP A 16 51.00 17.41 70.19
C ASP A 16 50.92 17.57 68.67
N ALA A 17 51.98 18.10 68.04
CA ALA A 17 52.07 18.16 66.58
C ALA A 17 52.11 16.77 65.94
N LEU A 18 52.74 15.78 66.59
CA LEU A 18 52.75 14.40 66.11
C LEU A 18 51.36 13.74 66.21
N ALA A 19 50.62 14.03 67.28
CA ALA A 19 49.23 13.56 67.45
C ALA A 19 48.29 14.20 66.43
N GLU A 20 48.41 15.51 66.20
CA GLU A 20 47.62 16.25 65.20
C GLU A 20 47.93 15.79 63.76
N THR A 21 49.20 15.49 63.44
CA THR A 21 49.54 14.91 62.12
C THR A 21 49.05 13.47 61.96
N ALA A 22 48.94 12.70 63.05
CA ALA A 22 48.37 11.36 63.02
C ALA A 22 46.85 11.38 62.78
N THR A 23 46.12 12.29 63.43
CA THR A 23 44.67 12.45 63.22
C THR A 23 44.35 12.96 61.82
N LEU A 24 45.11 13.94 61.31
CA LEU A 24 44.97 14.41 59.93
C LEU A 24 45.24 13.30 58.92
N ARG A 25 46.23 12.42 59.16
CA ARG A 25 46.52 11.29 58.28
C ARG A 25 45.37 10.29 58.23
N GLU A 26 44.74 9.98 59.36
CA GLU A 26 43.55 9.11 59.39
C GLU A 26 42.35 9.75 58.70
N GLN A 27 42.13 11.06 58.88
CA GLN A 27 41.10 11.79 58.15
C GLN A 27 41.33 11.77 56.63
N CYS A 28 42.57 11.99 56.17
CA CYS A 28 42.90 11.90 54.75
C CYS A 28 42.65 10.49 54.19
N LYS A 29 42.97 9.41 54.93
CA LYS A 29 42.66 8.04 54.50
C LYS A 29 41.15 7.81 54.40
N SER A 30 40.40 8.22 55.41
CA SER A 30 38.94 8.09 55.44
C SER A 30 38.28 8.86 54.28
N GLN A 31 38.72 10.09 54.02
CA GLN A 31 38.26 10.87 52.87
C GLN A 31 38.64 10.22 51.54
N GLN A 32 39.82 9.62 51.44
CA GLN A 32 40.26 8.95 50.22
C GLN A 32 39.46 7.66 49.94
N GLU A 33 39.06 6.93 50.99
CA GLU A 33 38.15 5.79 50.88
C GLU A 33 36.74 6.21 50.47
N GLU A 34 36.23 7.32 51.01
CA GLU A 34 34.92 7.89 50.63
C GLU A 34 34.90 8.40 49.17
N ILE A 35 35.95 9.07 48.72
CA ILE A 35 36.09 9.49 47.32
C ILE A 35 36.09 8.28 46.39
N LYS A 36 36.78 7.21 46.79
CA LYS A 36 36.84 5.96 46.02
C LYS A 36 35.47 5.29 45.95
N SER A 37 34.76 5.16 47.07
CA SER A 37 33.43 4.54 47.10
C SER A 37 32.41 5.35 46.28
N LEU A 38 32.45 6.68 46.33
CA LEU A 38 31.61 7.55 45.50
C LEU A 38 31.92 7.39 44.01
N SER A 39 33.20 7.27 43.64
CA SER A 39 33.63 7.02 42.26
C SER A 39 33.13 5.67 41.75
N ASP A 40 33.25 4.63 42.57
CA ASP A 40 32.78 3.27 42.24
C ASP A 40 31.26 3.25 42.09
N HIS A 41 30.52 3.89 43.00
CA HIS A 41 29.06 4.00 42.91
C HIS A 41 28.61 4.75 41.66
N LYS A 42 29.29 5.85 41.30
CA LYS A 42 28.98 6.60 40.07
C LYS A 42 29.17 5.72 38.83
N LEU A 43 30.28 4.98 38.76
CA LEU A 43 30.58 4.09 37.64
C LEU A 43 29.56 2.95 37.52
N VAL A 44 29.14 2.36 38.65
CA VAL A 44 28.06 1.35 38.66
C VAL A 44 26.74 1.94 38.17
N SER A 45 26.38 3.15 38.60
CA SER A 45 25.14 3.80 38.17
C SER A 45 25.12 4.15 36.68
N GLU A 46 26.25 4.60 36.12
CA GLU A 46 26.39 4.88 34.68
C GLU A 46 26.23 3.60 33.86
N ILE A 47 26.88 2.51 34.28
CA ILE A 47 26.75 1.19 33.62
C ILE A 47 25.30 0.69 33.67
N GLU A 48 24.61 0.85 34.79
CA GLU A 48 23.21 0.41 34.92
C GLU A 48 22.28 1.20 33.99
N ILE A 49 22.50 2.51 33.87
CA ILE A 49 21.73 3.37 32.95
C ILE A 49 21.98 2.96 31.49
N ASP A 50 23.25 2.79 31.10
CA ASP A 50 23.63 2.40 29.74
C ASP A 50 23.05 1.02 29.37
N TYR A 51 23.04 0.08 30.31
CA TYR A 51 22.43 -1.23 30.12
C TYR A 51 20.92 -1.14 29.91
N ARG A 52 20.22 -0.35 30.74
CA ARG A 52 18.76 -0.12 30.59
C ARG A 52 18.42 0.50 29.24
N VAL A 53 19.15 1.54 28.83
CA VAL A 53 18.96 2.20 27.53
C VAL A 53 19.22 1.21 26.38
N SER A 54 20.24 0.37 26.51
CA SER A 54 20.56 -0.66 25.50
C SER A 54 19.46 -1.72 25.40
N ASP A 55 18.90 -2.17 26.52
CA ASP A 55 17.79 -3.13 26.55
C ASP A 55 16.51 -2.54 25.94
N GLU A 56 16.17 -1.28 26.27
CA GLU A 56 15.03 -0.58 25.68
C GLU A 56 15.17 -0.45 24.15
N ASN A 57 16.37 -0.06 23.68
CA ASN A 57 16.67 0.03 22.25
C ASN A 57 16.58 -1.34 21.55
N LEU A 58 17.05 -2.41 22.22
CA LEU A 58 16.95 -3.78 21.70
C LEU A 58 15.49 -4.24 21.58
N ILE A 59 14.65 -3.90 22.56
CA ILE A 59 13.22 -4.20 22.52
C ILE A 59 12.54 -3.43 21.38
N ALA A 60 12.81 -2.13 21.26
CA ALA A 60 12.28 -1.31 20.17
C ALA A 60 12.70 -1.86 18.80
N ALA A 61 13.98 -2.22 18.63
CA ALA A 61 14.47 -2.81 17.38
C ALA A 61 13.80 -4.15 17.04
N LYS A 62 13.54 -5.00 18.04
CA LYS A 62 12.79 -6.25 17.84
C LYS A 62 11.36 -6.00 17.39
N GLN A 63 10.68 -5.03 17.99
CA GLN A 63 9.33 -4.64 17.58
C GLN A 63 9.32 -4.09 16.15
N ASP A 64 10.30 -3.25 15.79
CA ASP A 64 10.43 -2.71 14.44
C ASP A 64 10.64 -3.83 13.41
N ILE A 65 11.51 -4.81 13.71
CA ILE A 65 11.72 -5.99 12.85
C ILE A 65 10.41 -6.75 12.66
N GLU A 66 9.68 -7.06 13.74
CA GLU A 66 8.40 -7.78 13.67
C GLU A 66 7.37 -7.03 12.81
N THR A 67 7.29 -5.69 12.95
CA THR A 67 6.38 -4.90 12.12
C THR A 67 6.79 -4.86 10.65
N LEU A 68 8.10 -4.86 10.36
CA LEU A 68 8.63 -4.90 8.99
C LEU A 68 8.40 -6.26 8.34
N GLU A 69 8.59 -7.35 9.09
CA GLU A 69 8.29 -8.71 8.64
C GLU A 69 6.81 -8.86 8.29
N ALA A 70 5.90 -8.42 9.16
CA ALA A 70 4.46 -8.44 8.89
C ALA A 70 4.08 -7.61 7.65
N LYS A 71 4.68 -6.43 7.46
CA LYS A 71 4.48 -5.60 6.26
C LYS A 71 5.02 -6.28 5.01
N GLN A 72 6.15 -6.96 5.11
CA GLN A 72 6.76 -7.70 4.01
C GLN A 72 5.86 -8.87 3.58
N GLU A 73 5.37 -9.68 4.52
CA GLU A 73 4.45 -10.79 4.23
C GLU A 73 3.16 -10.30 3.57
N SER A 74 2.55 -9.24 4.12
CA SER A 74 1.36 -8.60 3.54
C SER A 74 1.61 -8.14 2.10
N SER A 75 2.76 -7.51 1.86
CA SER A 75 3.15 -7.03 0.53
C SER A 75 3.41 -8.19 -0.44
N GLN A 76 4.05 -9.27 0.01
CA GLN A 76 4.27 -10.48 -0.78
C GLN A 76 2.94 -11.12 -1.19
N GLN A 77 1.99 -11.22 -0.27
CA GLN A 77 0.66 -11.74 -0.58
C GLN A 77 -0.07 -10.86 -1.59
N ARG A 78 0.01 -9.53 -1.46
CA ARG A 78 -0.57 -8.60 -2.43
C ARG A 78 0.05 -8.76 -3.82
N ILE A 79 1.37 -8.91 -3.90
CA ILE A 79 2.08 -9.15 -5.17
C ILE A 79 1.63 -10.47 -5.80
N LYS A 80 1.44 -11.52 -5.01
CA LYS A 80 0.94 -12.81 -5.49
C LYS A 80 -0.46 -12.68 -6.09
N ASN A 81 -1.39 -12.03 -5.39
CA ASN A 81 -2.74 -11.80 -5.88
C ASN A 81 -2.73 -11.00 -7.20
N LEU A 82 -1.95 -9.91 -7.26
CA LEU A 82 -1.82 -9.09 -8.48
C LEU A 82 -1.23 -9.88 -9.66
N LYS A 83 -0.29 -10.80 -9.41
CA LYS A 83 0.25 -11.70 -10.45
C LYS A 83 -0.83 -12.63 -10.99
N GLU A 84 -1.66 -13.20 -10.11
CA GLU A 84 -2.77 -14.08 -10.52
C GLU A 84 -3.82 -13.32 -11.35
N GLU A 85 -4.19 -12.11 -10.94
CA GLU A 85 -5.07 -11.21 -11.70
C GLU A 85 -4.50 -10.87 -13.07
N ALA A 86 -3.23 -10.46 -13.14
CA ALA A 86 -2.57 -10.14 -14.40
C ALA A 86 -2.52 -11.32 -15.37
N LEU A 87 -2.28 -12.54 -14.85
CA LEU A 87 -2.33 -13.77 -15.65
C LEU A 87 -3.74 -14.07 -16.15
N SER A 88 -4.77 -13.82 -15.32
CA SER A 88 -6.17 -13.96 -15.73
C SER A 88 -6.53 -13.00 -16.86
N TYR A 89 -6.19 -11.70 -16.72
CA TYR A 89 -6.41 -10.70 -17.78
C TYR A 89 -5.67 -11.04 -19.06
N ARG A 90 -4.42 -11.50 -18.96
CA ARG A 90 -3.65 -11.94 -20.13
C ARG A 90 -4.37 -13.07 -20.89
N LYS A 91 -4.87 -14.09 -20.19
CA LYS A 91 -5.64 -15.18 -20.80
C LYS A 91 -6.91 -14.68 -21.48
N GLN A 92 -7.61 -13.72 -20.88
CA GLN A 92 -8.80 -13.11 -21.48
C GLN A 92 -8.45 -12.33 -22.76
N ILE A 93 -7.37 -11.54 -22.75
CA ILE A 93 -6.88 -10.81 -23.92
C ILE A 93 -6.49 -11.77 -25.04
N GLU A 94 -5.78 -12.86 -24.73
CA GLU A 94 -5.40 -13.86 -25.72
C GLU A 94 -6.62 -14.48 -26.42
N LYS A 95 -7.68 -14.81 -25.66
CA LYS A 95 -8.95 -15.27 -26.24
C LYS A 95 -9.61 -14.20 -27.11
N LEU A 96 -9.66 -12.96 -26.63
CA LEU A 96 -10.24 -11.84 -27.36
C LEU A 96 -9.53 -11.60 -28.71
N VAL A 97 -8.20 -11.68 -28.73
CA VAL A 97 -7.39 -11.56 -29.95
C VAL A 97 -7.75 -12.66 -30.96
N VAL A 98 -7.95 -13.90 -30.50
CA VAL A 98 -8.34 -15.02 -31.37
C VAL A 98 -9.74 -14.78 -31.97
N VAL A 99 -10.72 -14.40 -31.16
CA VAL A 99 -12.09 -14.13 -31.61
C VAL A 99 -12.11 -12.99 -32.61
N LEU A 100 -11.44 -11.87 -32.31
CA LEU A 100 -11.34 -10.73 -33.22
C LEU A 100 -10.70 -11.13 -34.55
N ARG A 101 -9.57 -11.84 -34.51
CA ARG A 101 -8.88 -12.30 -35.72
C ARG A 101 -9.78 -13.19 -36.57
N ASN A 102 -10.55 -14.09 -35.95
CA ASN A 102 -11.48 -14.96 -36.66
C ASN A 102 -12.64 -14.17 -37.28
N LYS A 103 -13.19 -13.19 -36.57
CA LYS A 103 -14.26 -12.32 -37.08
C LYS A 103 -13.78 -11.46 -38.26
N THR A 104 -12.60 -10.86 -38.15
CA THR A 104 -11.97 -10.10 -39.25
C THR A 104 -11.72 -10.97 -40.48
N ARG A 105 -11.21 -12.20 -40.30
CA ARG A 105 -11.01 -13.15 -41.40
C ARG A 105 -12.33 -13.51 -42.10
N LYS A 106 -13.37 -13.84 -41.33
CA LYS A 106 -14.70 -14.15 -41.88
C LYS A 106 -15.26 -12.97 -42.69
N ALA A 107 -15.17 -11.75 -42.17
CA ALA A 107 -15.59 -10.55 -42.87
C ALA A 107 -14.83 -10.32 -44.19
N LEU A 108 -13.51 -10.52 -44.17
CA LEU A 108 -12.66 -10.40 -45.36
C LEU A 108 -13.05 -11.43 -46.43
N VAL A 109 -13.17 -12.70 -46.05
CA VAL A 109 -13.56 -13.79 -46.97
C VAL A 109 -14.93 -13.51 -47.59
N SER A 110 -15.91 -13.11 -46.78
CA SER A 110 -17.24 -12.74 -47.27
C SER A 110 -17.19 -11.55 -48.25
N SER A 111 -16.40 -10.51 -47.96
CA SER A 111 -16.25 -9.36 -48.85
C SER A 111 -15.64 -9.76 -50.20
N ILE A 112 -14.60 -10.59 -50.20
CA ILE A 112 -13.98 -11.12 -51.41
C ILE A 112 -14.98 -11.98 -52.19
N ALA A 113 -15.73 -12.86 -51.51
CA ALA A 113 -16.74 -13.71 -52.14
C ALA A 113 -17.84 -12.90 -52.83
N ILE A 114 -18.36 -11.85 -52.18
CA ILE A 114 -19.37 -10.94 -52.76
C ILE A 114 -18.82 -10.23 -54.01
N LYS A 115 -17.60 -9.70 -53.94
CA LYS A 115 -16.94 -9.04 -55.08
C LYS A 115 -16.68 -9.99 -56.24
N SER A 116 -16.30 -11.23 -55.95
CA SER A 116 -16.09 -12.26 -56.97
C SER A 116 -17.41 -12.70 -57.59
N ALA A 117 -18.47 -12.89 -56.79
CA ALA A 117 -19.80 -13.23 -57.28
C ALA A 117 -20.33 -12.15 -58.25
N TYR A 118 -20.13 -10.87 -57.93
CA TYR A 118 -20.53 -9.77 -58.82
C TYR A 118 -19.91 -9.88 -60.22
N LYS A 119 -18.65 -10.33 -60.30
CA LYS A 119 -17.91 -10.46 -61.58
C LYS A 119 -18.35 -11.65 -62.42
N ILE A 120 -18.84 -12.72 -61.79
CA ILE A 120 -19.13 -13.99 -62.46
C ILE A 120 -20.60 -14.09 -62.88
N VAL A 121 -21.49 -13.39 -62.18
CA VAL A 121 -22.92 -13.51 -62.40
C VAL A 121 -23.35 -12.74 -63.66
N PRO A 122 -23.97 -13.42 -64.65
CA PRO A 122 -24.30 -12.82 -65.95
C PRO A 122 -25.62 -12.04 -65.94
N SER A 123 -26.47 -12.25 -64.93
CA SER A 123 -27.79 -11.62 -64.87
C SER A 123 -27.73 -10.25 -64.19
N LEU A 124 -28.34 -9.23 -64.83
CA LEU A 124 -28.44 -7.87 -64.29
C LEU A 124 -29.21 -7.83 -62.96
N LYS A 125 -30.21 -8.70 -62.79
CA LYS A 125 -31.02 -8.80 -61.57
C LYS A 125 -30.19 -9.30 -60.38
N ASP A 126 -29.36 -10.30 -60.62
CA ASP A 126 -28.50 -10.86 -59.58
C ASP A 126 -27.32 -9.93 -59.30
N GLN A 127 -26.77 -9.23 -60.30
CA GLN A 127 -25.78 -8.16 -60.10
C GLN A 127 -26.33 -7.03 -59.23
N ALA A 128 -27.56 -6.56 -59.47
CA ALA A 128 -28.21 -5.55 -58.64
C ALA A 128 -28.40 -6.03 -57.19
N THR A 129 -28.72 -7.31 -57.00
CA THR A 129 -28.86 -7.92 -55.67
C THR A 129 -27.52 -7.98 -54.94
N ILE A 130 -26.44 -8.38 -55.62
CA ILE A 130 -25.08 -8.43 -55.06
C ILE A 130 -24.58 -7.02 -54.73
N GLN A 131 -24.83 -6.04 -55.60
CA GLN A 131 -24.48 -4.64 -55.35
C GLN A 131 -25.22 -4.07 -54.13
N ARG A 132 -26.51 -4.42 -53.96
CA ARG A 132 -27.28 -4.06 -52.76
C ARG A 132 -26.69 -4.69 -51.51
N LEU A 133 -26.34 -5.98 -51.53
CA LEU A 133 -25.67 -6.65 -50.42
C LEU A 133 -24.33 -6.01 -50.07
N GLN A 134 -23.52 -5.65 -51.07
CA GLN A 134 -22.27 -4.94 -50.86
C GLN A 134 -22.50 -3.59 -50.18
N SER A 135 -23.46 -2.80 -50.67
CA SER A 135 -23.81 -1.49 -50.08
C SER A 135 -24.32 -1.60 -48.65
N LEU A 136 -25.02 -2.68 -48.30
CA LEU A 136 -25.48 -2.96 -46.95
C LEU A 136 -24.32 -3.36 -46.04
N SER A 137 -23.35 -4.13 -46.55
CA SER A 137 -22.13 -4.47 -45.79
C SER A 137 -21.28 -3.23 -45.48
N GLU A 138 -21.23 -2.26 -46.40
CA GLU A 138 -20.49 -1.00 -46.22
C GLU A 138 -21.24 -0.02 -45.31
N LYS A 139 -22.57 -0.07 -45.27
CA LYS A 139 -23.42 0.77 -44.39
C LYS A 139 -23.65 0.18 -42.99
N ALA A 140 -23.30 -1.10 -42.76
CA ALA A 140 -23.46 -1.78 -41.48
C ALA A 140 -22.56 -1.21 -40.37
N THR A 141 -21.69 -0.24 -40.67
CA THR A 141 -20.82 0.50 -39.72
C THR A 141 -21.58 1.52 -38.85
N SER A 142 -22.88 1.32 -38.65
CA SER A 142 -23.65 2.14 -37.71
C SER A 142 -23.25 1.81 -36.26
N PRO A 143 -23.07 2.81 -35.38
CA PRO A 143 -22.58 2.62 -34.01
C PRO A 143 -23.32 1.52 -33.22
N ARG A 144 -24.65 1.43 -33.41
CA ARG A 144 -25.50 0.45 -32.72
C ARG A 144 -25.25 -1.01 -33.13
N TRP A 145 -24.76 -1.24 -34.34
CA TRP A 145 -24.37 -2.57 -34.81
C TRP A 145 -22.96 -2.93 -34.36
N VAL A 146 -22.07 -1.94 -34.34
CA VAL A 146 -20.71 -2.09 -33.79
C VAL A 146 -20.77 -2.46 -32.31
N GLU A 147 -21.63 -1.81 -31.51
CA GLU A 147 -21.84 -2.14 -30.09
C GLU A 147 -22.28 -3.59 -29.90
N LYS A 148 -23.29 -4.05 -30.66
CA LYS A 148 -23.73 -5.46 -30.61
C LYS A 148 -22.63 -6.43 -30.99
N ASP A 149 -21.82 -6.07 -31.98
CA ASP A 149 -20.72 -6.90 -32.45
C ASP A 149 -19.58 -6.98 -31.42
N VAL A 150 -19.32 -5.89 -30.71
CA VAL A 150 -18.37 -5.82 -29.59
C VAL A 150 -18.88 -6.68 -28.43
N ASP A 151 -20.15 -6.53 -28.03
CA ASP A 151 -20.76 -7.35 -26.98
C ASP A 151 -20.71 -8.85 -27.31
N SER A 152 -20.99 -9.20 -28.57
CA SER A 152 -20.89 -10.59 -29.05
C SER A 152 -19.47 -11.12 -28.96
N VAL A 153 -18.47 -10.31 -29.33
CA VAL A 153 -17.05 -10.70 -29.29
C VAL A 153 -16.57 -10.86 -27.84
N LEU A 154 -16.98 -9.97 -26.94
CA LEU A 154 -16.65 -10.04 -25.52
C LEU A 154 -17.26 -11.29 -24.87
N LYS A 155 -18.53 -11.60 -25.18
CA LYS A 155 -19.19 -12.85 -24.73
C LYS A 155 -18.52 -14.10 -25.26
N GLU A 156 -18.19 -14.14 -26.56
CA GLU A 156 -17.52 -15.29 -27.19
C GLU A 156 -16.11 -15.52 -26.60
N ALA A 157 -15.39 -14.44 -26.29
CA ALA A 157 -14.09 -14.51 -25.62
C ALA A 157 -14.18 -14.88 -24.13
N GLY A 158 -15.40 -14.97 -23.57
CA GLY A 158 -15.63 -15.21 -22.14
C GLY A 158 -15.11 -14.07 -21.27
N VAL A 159 -15.02 -12.84 -21.82
CA VAL A 159 -14.69 -11.65 -21.06
C VAL A 159 -15.93 -11.30 -20.25
N VAL A 160 -15.81 -11.42 -18.92
CA VAL A 160 -16.86 -10.99 -18.00
C VAL A 160 -16.92 -9.46 -18.08
N LEU A 161 -17.90 -8.93 -18.81
CA LEU A 161 -18.34 -7.55 -18.65
C LEU A 161 -18.86 -7.44 -17.21
N ILE A 162 -18.00 -7.01 -16.30
CA ILE A 162 -18.45 -6.43 -15.04
C ILE A 162 -19.12 -5.14 -15.48
N ASN A 163 -20.41 -5.22 -15.81
CA ASN A 163 -21.21 -4.03 -16.03
C ASN A 163 -20.99 -3.16 -14.81
N GLU A 164 -20.45 -1.97 -15.04
CA GLU A 164 -20.51 -0.85 -14.12
C GLU A 164 -21.99 -0.61 -13.83
N THR A 165 -22.52 -1.35 -12.86
CA THR A 165 -23.52 -0.78 -11.98
C THR A 165 -22.85 0.43 -11.35
N ASN A 166 -23.19 1.59 -11.88
CA ASN A 166 -23.16 2.88 -11.19
C ASN A 166 -23.88 2.74 -9.84
N ASN A 167 -23.21 2.11 -8.87
CA ASN A 167 -23.52 1.98 -7.45
C ASN A 167 -22.39 1.32 -6.63
N SER A 168 -21.24 0.95 -7.23
CA SER A 168 -20.09 0.45 -6.47
C SER A 168 -19.20 1.58 -5.91
N LEU A 169 -19.82 2.65 -5.41
CA LEU A 169 -19.28 3.46 -4.32
C LEU A 169 -20.00 3.02 -3.04
N ARG A 170 -19.70 1.81 -2.58
CA ARG A 170 -20.00 1.37 -1.22
C ARG A 170 -18.75 0.75 -0.64
N THR A 171 -17.84 1.61 -0.21
CA THR A 171 -17.00 1.34 0.95
C THR A 171 -17.90 0.81 2.07
N PRO A 172 -17.67 -0.41 2.58
CA PRO A 172 -18.36 -0.88 3.78
C PRO A 172 -17.69 -0.24 5.00
N ALA A 173 -18.49 -0.04 6.04
CA ALA A 173 -18.14 0.56 7.34
C ALA A 173 -18.01 2.09 7.36
N LEU A 174 -19.16 2.76 7.46
CA LEU A 174 -19.48 3.74 8.50
C LEU A 174 -20.84 4.37 8.16
N THR A 175 -21.93 3.67 8.51
CA THR A 175 -23.23 4.32 8.72
C THR A 175 -23.94 3.60 9.86
N PRO A 176 -24.33 4.28 10.94
CA PRO A 176 -25.59 3.99 11.57
C PRO A 176 -26.71 4.63 10.75
N SER A 177 -27.67 3.78 10.44
CA SER A 177 -29.01 3.95 9.91
C SER A 177 -29.73 5.28 10.22
N HIS A 178 -30.48 5.80 9.24
CA HIS A 178 -31.86 6.22 9.49
C HIS A 178 -32.73 6.11 8.22
N GLU A 179 -33.98 5.78 8.47
CA GLU A 179 -35.02 5.27 7.58
C GLU A 179 -35.61 6.26 6.55
N THR A 180 -36.29 5.61 5.61
CA THR A 180 -37.21 6.02 4.54
C THR A 180 -38.26 7.09 4.87
N THR A 181 -38.48 8.01 3.93
CA THR A 181 -39.80 8.57 3.53
C THR A 181 -39.68 9.08 2.08
N ASP A 182 -40.31 8.40 1.12
CA ASP A 182 -41.59 8.77 0.47
C ASP A 182 -41.50 10.02 -0.43
N ASP A 183 -41.51 9.81 -1.77
CA ASP A 183 -41.86 10.84 -2.75
C ASP A 183 -42.68 10.19 -3.88
N GLY A 184 -43.83 9.63 -3.50
CA GLY A 184 -44.88 9.17 -4.39
C GLY A 184 -45.78 10.29 -4.91
N GLU A 185 -45.29 11.50 -5.20
CA GLU A 185 -46.18 12.65 -5.50
C GLU A 185 -45.77 13.56 -6.66
N LYS A 186 -45.24 13.04 -7.79
CA LYS A 186 -45.01 13.89 -8.99
C LYS A 186 -45.42 13.30 -10.34
N ARG A 187 -46.55 12.57 -10.39
CA ARG A 187 -47.20 12.25 -11.67
C ARG A 187 -48.70 12.50 -11.61
N ARG A 188 -49.12 13.68 -12.06
CA ARG A 188 -50.31 13.96 -12.91
C ARG A 188 -50.75 15.41 -12.75
N LEU A 189 -50.22 16.32 -13.57
CA LEU A 189 -50.84 17.62 -13.84
C LEU A 189 -50.22 18.30 -15.07
N LYS A 190 -50.20 17.60 -16.21
CA LYS A 190 -50.06 18.22 -17.53
C LYS A 190 -50.88 17.45 -18.56
N ARG A 191 -52.19 17.71 -18.58
CA ARG A 191 -53.09 17.51 -19.74
C ARG A 191 -54.48 18.06 -19.39
N LYS A 192 -54.62 19.38 -19.51
CA LYS A 192 -55.88 20.10 -19.74
C LYS A 192 -55.51 21.52 -20.14
N ARG A 193 -55.32 21.79 -21.43
CA ARG A 193 -55.48 23.10 -22.11
C ARG A 193 -55.56 22.86 -23.63
N HIS A 194 -56.67 23.32 -24.22
CA HIS A 194 -57.00 23.45 -25.65
C HIS A 194 -57.07 22.13 -26.44
N GLU A 195 -58.11 21.80 -27.19
CA GLU A 195 -59.38 22.43 -27.59
C GLU A 195 -60.29 21.30 -28.09
#